data_AF-A0A4Y2D8I7-F1
#
_entry.id   AF-A0A4Y2D8I7-F1
#
_cell.length_a   1.000
_cell.length_b   1.000
_cell.length_c   1.000
_cell.angle_alpha   90.00
_cell.angle_beta   90.00
_cell.angle_gamma   90.00
#
_symmetry.space_group_name_H-M   'P 1'
#
loop_
_entity.id
_entity.type
_entity.pdbx_description
1 polymer ?
#
loop_
_entity_poly.entity_id
_entity_poly.type
_entity_poly.pdbx_seq_one_letter_code
_entity_poly.pdbx_strand_id
1 'polypeptide(L)'
;MASSNSKSTNETARKIFKILLTNPRIAVSWVKAHAGNIGNERADQLAKDATQHGQPYSLIKLPKPHIKGLLRKSMLEEWQTSWKNGDTGRKISSCPQLVSVPLTGF
;
A
#
# COMPACT_ATOMS: atom_id res chain seq x y z
N MET A 1 16.89 26.09 15.28
CA MET A 1 17.15 24.72 15.78
C MET A 1 16.04 23.81 15.28
N ALA A 2 16.36 22.78 14.50
CA ALA A 2 15.38 21.77 14.12
C ALA A 2 15.24 20.76 15.26
N SER A 3 14.05 20.67 15.88
CA SER A 3 13.77 19.65 16.89
C SER A 3 13.44 18.32 16.21
N SER A 4 14.00 17.24 16.72
CA SER A 4 13.71 15.87 16.28
C SER A 4 12.25 15.52 16.59
N ASN A 5 11.41 15.33 15.55
CA ASN A 5 10.08 14.75 15.73
C ASN A 5 10.16 13.22 15.64
N SER A 6 10.65 12.59 16.72
CA SER A 6 10.78 11.13 16.82
C SER A 6 9.46 10.36 16.76
N LYS A 7 8.32 11.07 16.91
CA LYS A 7 6.96 10.50 16.96
C LYS A 7 6.25 10.42 15.61
N SER A 8 6.85 10.92 14.52
CA SER A 8 6.22 10.78 13.20
C SER A 8 6.23 9.31 12.76
N THR A 9 5.03 8.75 12.52
CA THR A 9 4.85 7.41 11.95
C THR A 9 5.31 7.34 10.49
N ASN A 10 5.50 8.49 9.82
CA ASN A 10 5.90 8.56 8.42
C ASN A 10 7.43 8.34 8.27
N GLU A 11 7.81 7.25 7.62
CA GLU A 11 9.21 6.88 7.40
C GLU A 11 9.99 7.94 6.60
N THR A 12 9.38 8.51 5.56
CA THR A 12 9.99 9.57 4.74
C THR A 12 10.27 10.81 5.58
N ALA A 13 9.33 11.23 6.42
CA ALA A 13 9.52 12.36 7.32
C ALA A 13 10.70 12.11 8.28
N ARG A 14 10.80 10.91 8.87
CA ARG A 14 11.94 10.54 9.74
C ARG A 14 13.28 10.62 9.00
N LYS A 15 13.35 10.14 7.76
CA LYS A 15 14.56 10.22 6.93
C LYS A 15 14.96 11.67 6.67
N ILE A 16 14.01 12.52 6.29
CA ILE A 16 14.23 13.96 6.07
C ILE A 16 14.75 14.63 7.34
N PHE A 17 14.10 14.39 8.49
CA PHE A 17 14.55 14.95 9.78
C PHE A 17 15.98 14.52 10.13
N LYS A 18 16.33 13.25 9.89
CA LYS A 18 17.69 12.76 10.13
C LYS A 18 18.72 13.51 9.28
N ILE A 19 18.44 13.73 8.01
CA ILE A 19 19.31 14.49 7.09
C ILE A 19 19.48 15.93 7.55
N LEU A 20 18.39 16.58 7.97
CA LEU A 20 18.45 17.96 8.46
C LEU A 20 19.27 18.08 9.75
N LEU A 21 19.15 17.12 10.67
CA LEU A 21 19.93 17.08 11.90
C LEU A 21 21.43 16.88 11.65
N THR A 22 21.81 16.10 10.64
CA THR A 22 23.23 15.89 10.30
C THR A 22 23.84 17.06 9.53
N ASN A 23 23.03 17.99 9.00
CA ASN A 23 23.47 19.09 8.16
C ASN A 23 23.02 20.45 8.71
N PRO A 24 23.68 20.98 9.76
CA PRO A 24 23.25 22.19 10.47
C PRO A 24 23.29 23.47 9.62
N ARG A 25 23.97 23.43 8.46
CA ARG A 25 24.03 24.55 7.50
C ARG A 25 22.77 24.67 6.62
N ILE A 26 21.90 23.66 6.62
CA ILE A 26 20.66 23.67 5.84
C ILE A 26 19.55 24.25 6.71
N ALA A 27 19.01 25.40 6.29
CA ALA A 27 17.82 26.00 6.88
C ALA A 27 16.60 25.71 6.00
N VAL A 28 15.49 25.33 6.62
CA VAL A 28 14.21 25.12 5.94
C VAL A 28 13.22 26.14 6.46
N SER A 29 12.57 26.86 5.54
CA SER A 29 11.55 27.85 5.83
C SER A 29 10.34 27.63 4.94
N TRP A 30 9.15 27.94 5.45
CA TRP A 30 7.93 27.93 4.64
C TRP A 30 7.78 29.26 3.90
N VAL A 31 7.40 29.19 2.62
CA VAL A 31 7.10 30.34 1.78
C VAL A 31 5.70 30.13 1.19
N LYS A 32 4.91 31.19 1.12
CA LYS A 32 3.55 31.15 0.57
C LYS A 32 3.60 30.88 -0.94
N ALA A 33 2.76 29.97 -1.42
CA ALA A 33 2.58 29.72 -2.84
C ALA A 33 1.87 30.89 -3.54
N HIS A 34 2.17 31.10 -4.82
CA HIS A 34 1.57 32.12 -5.69
C HIS A 34 1.65 33.54 -5.12
N ALA A 35 2.78 33.86 -4.48
CA ALA A 35 3.04 35.16 -3.88
C ALA A 35 4.05 36.01 -4.68
N GLY A 36 4.46 35.54 -5.87
CA GLY A 36 5.45 36.20 -6.71
C GLY A 36 6.90 35.90 -6.33
N ASN A 37 7.16 34.83 -5.57
CA ASN A 37 8.51 34.35 -5.31
C ASN A 37 9.01 33.51 -6.50
N ILE A 38 9.77 34.15 -7.39
CA ILE A 38 10.25 33.58 -8.67
C ILE A 38 10.82 32.16 -8.50
N GLY A 39 11.60 31.92 -7.44
CA GLY A 39 12.20 30.60 -7.17
C GLY A 39 11.14 29.53 -6.83
N ASN A 40 10.17 29.89 -5.99
CA ASN A 40 9.08 28.99 -5.61
C ASN A 40 8.13 28.72 -6.79
N GLU A 41 7.79 29.74 -7.59
CA GLU A 41 6.95 29.54 -8.77
C GLU A 41 7.64 28.69 -9.85
N ARG A 42 8.95 28.90 -10.07
CA ARG A 42 9.72 28.06 -10.99
C ARG A 42 9.80 26.61 -10.50
N ALA A 43 9.97 26.38 -9.19
CA ALA A 43 9.96 25.04 -8.62
C ALA A 43 8.60 24.34 -8.79
N ASP A 44 7.49 25.05 -8.59
CA ASP A 44 6.13 24.54 -8.80
C ASP A 44 5.87 24.19 -10.28
N GLN A 45 6.31 25.03 -11.21
CA GLN A 45 6.23 24.75 -12.65
C GLN A 45 7.00 23.47 -13.02
N LEU A 46 8.24 23.35 -12.56
CA LEU A 46 9.05 22.15 -12.83
C LEU A 46 8.43 20.87 -12.24
N ALA A 47 7.83 20.96 -11.05
CA ALA A 47 7.13 19.83 -10.44
C ALA A 47 5.89 19.41 -11.26
N LYS A 48 5.14 20.38 -11.81
CA LYS A 48 4.00 20.13 -12.69
C LYS A 48 4.44 19.48 -14.01
N ASP A 49 5.48 20.01 -14.64
CA ASP A 49 6.04 19.45 -15.87
C ASP A 49 6.53 18.02 -15.66
N ALA A 50 7.21 17.76 -14.54
CA ALA A 50 7.65 16.41 -14.17
C ALA A 50 6.48 15.45 -13.91
N THR A 51 5.32 15.94 -13.48
CA THR A 51 4.13 15.09 -13.31
C THR A 51 3.45 14.79 -14.65
N GLN A 52 3.49 15.72 -15.60
CA GLN A 52 2.89 15.56 -16.92
C GLN A 52 3.76 14.74 -17.90
N HIS A 53 5.08 14.91 -17.80
CA HIS A 53 6.05 14.35 -18.75
C HIS A 53 7.04 13.38 -18.11
N GLY A 54 7.00 13.21 -16.79
CA GLY A 54 7.87 12.25 -16.10
C GLY A 54 7.52 10.81 -16.40
N GLN A 55 8.50 9.93 -16.25
CA GLN A 55 8.25 8.49 -16.26
C GLN A 55 7.30 8.15 -15.10
N PRO A 56 6.18 7.46 -15.34
CA PRO A 56 5.35 7.00 -14.24
C PRO A 56 6.23 6.16 -13.32
N TYR A 57 6.30 6.52 -12.04
CA TYR A 57 6.74 5.58 -11.01
C TYR A 57 5.93 4.32 -11.26
N SER A 58 6.58 3.18 -11.48
CA SER A 58 5.94 1.95 -11.93
C SER A 58 4.75 1.64 -11.03
N LEU A 59 3.59 2.15 -11.43
CA LEU A 59 2.31 1.88 -10.81
C LEU A 59 2.20 0.40 -11.00
N ILE A 60 2.25 -0.34 -9.90
CA ILE A 60 1.90 -1.75 -9.90
C ILE A 60 0.56 -1.80 -10.65
N LYS A 61 0.60 -2.30 -11.89
CA LYS A 61 -0.53 -2.21 -12.84
C LYS A 61 -1.77 -2.96 -12.33
N LEU A 62 -1.60 -3.68 -11.23
CA LEU A 62 -2.63 -4.45 -10.56
C LEU A 62 -3.25 -3.60 -9.45
N PRO A 63 -4.55 -3.30 -9.54
CA PRO A 63 -5.29 -2.67 -8.46
C PRO A 63 -5.10 -3.44 -7.14
N LYS A 64 -5.00 -2.73 -6.01
CA LYS A 64 -5.00 -3.34 -4.66
C LYS A 64 -6.02 -4.47 -4.46
N PRO A 65 -7.30 -4.35 -4.88
CA PRO A 65 -8.26 -5.45 -4.74
C PRO A 65 -7.86 -6.72 -5.50
N HIS A 66 -7.20 -6.59 -6.66
CA HIS A 66 -6.72 -7.72 -7.45
C HIS A 66 -5.63 -8.49 -6.70
N ILE A 67 -4.65 -7.77 -6.15
CA ILE A 67 -3.57 -8.36 -5.34
C ILE A 67 -4.15 -9.06 -4.11
N LYS A 68 -5.09 -8.41 -3.41
CA LYS A 68 -5.77 -8.99 -2.25
C LYS A 68 -6.57 -10.25 -2.60
N GLY A 69 -7.19 -10.29 -3.78
CA GLY A 69 -7.89 -11.46 -4.30
C GLY A 69 -6.95 -12.64 -4.55
N LEU A 70 -5.81 -12.39 -5.21
CA LEU A 70 -4.78 -13.41 -5.46
C LEU A 70 -4.26 -14.02 -4.15
N LEU A 71 -3.88 -13.18 -3.17
CA LEU A 71 -3.40 -13.65 -1.87
C LEU A 71 -4.43 -14.52 -1.13
N ARG A 72 -5.70 -14.11 -1.12
CA ARG A 72 -6.78 -14.90 -0.50
C ARG A 72 -6.96 -16.24 -1.18
N LYS A 73 -6.92 -16.28 -2.51
CA LYS A 73 -7.04 -17.51 -3.29
C LYS A 73 -5.91 -18.48 -2.95
N SER A 74 -4.66 -18.02 -2.97
CA SER A 74 -3.50 -18.86 -2.63
C SER A 74 -3.56 -19.37 -1.19
N MET A 75 -3.91 -18.53 -0.22
CA MET A 75 -4.06 -18.96 1.18
C MET A 75 -5.16 -20.01 1.36
N LEU A 76 -6.28 -19.87 0.64
CA LEU A 76 -7.38 -20.84 0.71
C LEU A 76 -7.01 -22.18 0.07
N GLU A 77 -6.31 -22.15 -1.08
CA GLU A 77 -5.82 -23.35 -1.75
C GLU A 77 -4.81 -24.11 -0.87
N GLU A 78 -3.90 -23.39 -0.21
CA GLU A 78 -2.93 -23.97 0.71
C GLU A 78 -3.61 -24.55 1.95
N TRP A 79 -4.55 -23.83 2.56
CA TRP A 79 -5.34 -24.33 3.68
C TRP A 79 -6.12 -25.59 3.31
N GLN A 80 -6.80 -25.58 2.16
CA GLN A 80 -7.60 -26.71 1.69
C GLN A 80 -6.73 -27.94 1.39
N THR A 81 -5.53 -27.72 0.84
CA THR A 81 -4.54 -28.77 0.58
C THR A 81 -4.02 -29.36 1.88
N SER A 82 -3.67 -28.52 2.85
CA SER A 82 -3.27 -28.96 4.19
C SER A 82 -4.38 -29.75 4.89
N TRP A 83 -5.64 -29.35 4.75
CA TRP A 83 -6.77 -30.07 5.33
C TRP A 83 -6.97 -31.45 4.70
N LYS A 84 -6.91 -31.54 3.36
CA LYS A 84 -7.06 -32.81 2.62
C LYS A 84 -5.94 -33.80 2.93
N ASN A 85 -4.72 -33.31 3.13
CA ASN A 85 -3.54 -34.14 3.39
C ASN A 85 -3.31 -34.43 4.87
N GLY A 86 -4.06 -33.77 5.77
CA GLY A 86 -3.97 -33.99 7.21
C GLY A 86 -4.65 -35.29 7.64
N ASP A 87 -3.94 -36.12 8.42
CA ASP A 87 -4.43 -37.44 8.84
C ASP A 87 -5.63 -37.36 9.81
N THR A 88 -5.77 -36.24 10.51
CA THR A 88 -6.76 -36.04 11.59
C THR A 88 -8.18 -35.70 11.09
N GLY A 89 -8.37 -35.34 9.81
CA GLY A 89 -9.64 -34.87 9.25
C GLY A 89 -10.50 -35.94 8.56
N ARG A 90 -9.98 -37.15 8.34
CA ARG A 90 -10.62 -38.20 7.51
C ARG A 90 -11.92 -38.78 8.07
N LYS A 91 -12.31 -38.49 9.31
CA LYS A 91 -13.59 -38.98 9.88
C LYS A 91 -14.84 -38.24 9.41
N ILE A 92 -14.71 -37.15 8.64
CA ILE A 92 -15.85 -36.35 8.15
C ILE A 92 -16.05 -36.48 6.63
N SER A 93 -15.10 -37.08 5.90
CA SER A 93 -15.19 -37.28 4.44
C SER A 93 -16.28 -38.25 3.97
N SER A 94 -16.99 -38.90 4.91
CA SER A 94 -18.13 -39.79 4.62
C SER A 94 -19.48 -39.08 4.68
N CYS A 95 -19.56 -37.80 5.03
CA CYS A 95 -20.84 -37.09 4.93
C CYS A 95 -21.06 -36.72 3.46
N PRO A 96 -22.02 -37.35 2.74
CA PRO A 96 -22.32 -36.94 1.38
C PRO A 96 -22.70 -35.47 1.40
N GLN A 97 -22.24 -34.69 0.41
CA GLN A 97 -22.73 -33.33 0.19
C GLN A 97 -24.26 -33.36 0.34
N LEU A 98 -24.78 -32.69 1.38
CA LEU A 98 -26.22 -32.56 1.58
C LEU A 98 -26.78 -31.97 0.28
N VAL A 99 -27.40 -32.86 -0.49
CA VAL A 99 -27.89 -32.59 -1.82
C VAL A 99 -28.89 -31.44 -1.72
N SER A 100 -28.72 -30.46 -2.61
CA SER A 100 -29.65 -29.37 -2.83
C SER A 100 -31.06 -29.95 -3.02
N VAL A 101 -31.92 -29.81 -2.01
CA VAL A 101 -33.32 -30.23 -2.12
C VAL A 101 -34.01 -29.25 -3.09
N PRO A 102 -34.59 -29.71 -4.21
CA PRO A 102 -35.38 -28.83 -5.07
C PRO A 102 -36.67 -28.49 -4.33
N LEU A 103 -36.98 -27.21 -4.19
CA LEU A 103 -38.30 -26.78 -3.77
C LEU A 103 -39.28 -27.07 -4.93
N THR A 104 -39.99 -28.20 -4.86
CA THR A 104 -41.11 -28.52 -5.74
C THR A 104 -42.35 -28.91 -4.94
N GLY A 105 -43.45 -28.16 -5.18
CA GLY A 105 -44.86 -28.51 -4.92
C GLY A 105 -45.34 -28.26 -3.49
N PHE A 106 -46.43 -27.54 -3.20
CA PHE A 106 -47.66 -27.21 -3.94
C PHE A 106 -48.10 -25.76 -3.70
#